data_AF-W4SCD4-F1
#
_entry.id   AF-W4SCD4-F1
#
_cell.length_a   1.000
_cell.length_b   1.000
_cell.length_c   1.000
_cell.angle_alpha   90.00
_cell.angle_beta   90.00
_cell.angle_gamma   90.00
#
_symmetry.space_group_name_H-M   'P 1'
#
loop_
_entity.id
_entity.type
_entity.pdbx_description
1 polymer ?
#
loop_
_entity_poly.entity_id
_entity_poly.type
_entity_poly.pdbx_seq_one_letter_code
_entity_poly.pdbx_strand_id
1 'polypeptide(L)'
;MRALANALPASVLALSSAEALTLVLQQLPGPLIDALRQRPLVASSERMLQAAHAAGFQHAVRAAGPLPEQLAAAAAAIVTPSRSC
;
A
#
# COMPACT_ATOMS: atom_id res chain seq x y z
N MET A 1 -0.94 -15.58 10.91
CA MET A 1 0.10 -14.75 10.25
C MET A 1 0.71 -15.37 8.99
N ARG A 2 0.80 -16.71 8.85
CA ARG A 2 1.36 -17.37 7.64
C ARG A 2 0.61 -17.04 6.34
N ALA A 3 -0.73 -16.94 6.39
CA ALA A 3 -1.54 -16.58 5.22
C ALA A 3 -1.22 -15.16 4.70
N LEU A 4 -1.06 -14.18 5.58
CA LEU A 4 -0.66 -12.82 5.20
C LEU A 4 0.74 -12.84 4.57
N ALA A 5 1.71 -13.51 5.19
CA ALA A 5 3.07 -13.63 4.66
C ALA A 5 3.10 -14.19 3.22
N ASN A 6 2.25 -15.19 2.94
CA ASN A 6 2.16 -15.80 1.61
C ASN A 6 1.44 -14.92 0.59
N ALA A 7 0.50 -14.08 1.02
CA ALA A 7 -0.26 -13.18 0.14
C ALA A 7 0.49 -11.87 -0.19
N LEU A 8 1.38 -11.43 0.70
CA LEU A 8 2.11 -10.17 0.55
C LEU A 8 2.79 -9.97 -0.81
N PRO A 9 3.52 -10.97 -1.37
CA PRO A 9 4.25 -10.79 -2.62
C PRO A 9 3.39 -10.32 -3.81
N ALA A 10 2.12 -10.74 -3.85
CA ALA A 10 1.17 -10.42 -4.91
C ALA A 10 0.08 -9.42 -4.47
N SER A 11 0.36 -8.60 -3.47
CA SER A 11 -0.61 -7.67 -2.89
C SER A 11 -0.23 -6.20 -3.11
N VAL A 12 -1.26 -5.34 -3.16
CA VAL A 12 -1.16 -3.88 -3.13
C VAL A 12 -1.96 -3.40 -1.93
N LEU A 13 -1.44 -2.42 -1.19
CA LEU A 13 -2.14 -1.80 -0.06
C LEU A 13 -2.84 -0.53 -0.53
N ALA A 14 -4.16 -0.43 -0.39
CA ALA A 14 -4.87 0.82 -0.60
C ALA A 14 -5.26 1.43 0.74
N LEU A 15 -4.80 2.65 1.03
CA LEU A 15 -5.01 3.31 2.32
C LEU A 15 -5.66 4.68 2.16
N SER A 16 -6.74 4.88 2.91
CA SER A 16 -7.46 6.15 3.03
C SER A 16 -7.11 6.93 4.29
N SER A 17 -6.46 6.30 5.28
CA SER A 17 -6.13 6.91 6.58
C SER A 17 -4.73 6.53 7.08
N ALA A 18 -3.98 7.55 7.54
CA ALA A 18 -2.65 7.40 8.10
C ALA A 18 -2.68 6.77 9.51
N GLU A 19 -3.76 7.00 10.25
CA GLU A 19 -3.94 6.42 11.58
C GLU A 19 -4.13 4.91 11.48
N ALA A 20 -4.94 4.45 10.52
CA ALA A 20 -5.11 3.03 10.24
C ALA A 20 -3.78 2.37 9.88
N LEU A 21 -2.92 3.04 9.09
CA LEU A 21 -1.59 2.54 8.78
C LEU A 21 -0.75 2.34 10.06
N THR A 22 -0.73 3.35 10.92
CA THR A 22 0.06 3.33 12.15
C THR A 22 -0.37 2.19 13.06
N LEU A 23 -1.67 1.97 13.23
CA LEU A 23 -2.21 0.86 14.01
C LEU A 23 -1.83 -0.50 13.42
N VAL A 24 -1.84 -0.64 12.09
CA VAL A 24 -1.43 -1.89 11.43
C VAL A 24 0.06 -2.15 11.65
N LEU A 25 0.91 -1.13 11.52
CA LEU A 25 2.35 -1.27 11.74
C LEU A 25 2.71 -1.56 13.20
N GLN A 26 1.93 -1.08 14.16
CA GLN A 26 2.15 -1.38 15.58
C GLN A 26 1.78 -2.82 15.96
N GLN A 27 0.82 -3.43 15.24
CA GLN A 27 0.31 -4.76 15.55
C GLN A 27 1.03 -5.89 14.80
N LEU A 28 1.78 -5.55 13.74
CA LEU A 28 2.46 -6.55 12.92
C LEU A 28 3.88 -6.83 13.43
N PRO A 29 4.35 -8.09 13.32
CA PRO A 29 5.73 -8.42 13.63
C PRO A 29 6.69 -7.80 12.59
N GLY A 30 7.88 -7.41 13.05
CA GLY A 30 8.91 -6.73 12.24
C GLY A 30 9.15 -7.31 10.84
N PRO A 31 9.35 -8.63 10.68
CA PRO A 31 9.58 -9.22 9.36
C PRO A 31 8.44 -9.00 8.35
N LEU A 32 7.19 -8.92 8.83
CA LEU A 32 6.05 -8.62 7.96
C LEU A 32 5.97 -7.13 7.61
N ILE A 33 6.34 -6.25 8.55
CA ILE A 33 6.45 -4.81 8.28
C ILE A 33 7.48 -4.55 7.20
N ASP A 34 8.65 -5.19 7.30
CA ASP A 34 9.71 -5.03 6.30
C ASP A 34 9.26 -5.55 4.94
N ALA A 35 8.58 -6.70 4.89
CA ALA A 35 7.98 -7.21 3.65
C ALA A 35 6.93 -6.25 3.08
N LEU A 36 6.07 -5.66 3.92
CA LEU A 36 5.03 -4.68 3.56
C LEU A 36 5.62 -3.39 3.01
N ARG A 37 6.70 -2.87 3.60
CA ARG A 37 7.38 -1.64 3.15
C ARG A 37 7.95 -1.74 1.74
N GLN A 38 8.26 -2.97 1.32
CA GLN A 38 8.71 -3.30 -0.03
C GLN A 38 7.55 -3.47 -1.02
N ARG A 39 6.29 -3.44 -0.55
CA ARG A 39 5.13 -3.59 -1.42
C ARG A 39 4.63 -2.21 -1.89
N PRO A 40 4.02 -2.15 -3.08
CA PRO A 40 3.33 -0.95 -3.53
C PRO A 40 2.13 -0.60 -2.64
N LEU A 41 2.01 0.68 -2.35
CA LEU A 41 0.95 1.29 -1.57
C LEU A 41 0.29 2.42 -2.36
N VAL A 42 -1.03 2.42 -2.39
CA VAL A 42 -1.86 3.48 -2.98
C VAL A 42 -2.43 4.34 -1.86
N ALA A 43 -2.14 5.63 -1.93
CA ALA A 43 -2.57 6.61 -0.95
C ALA A 43 -3.76 7.44 -1.44
N SER A 44 -4.73 7.58 -0.55
CA SER A 44 -5.75 8.62 -0.42
C SER A 44 -5.51 9.98 -1.08
N SER A 45 -4.40 10.55 -0.64
CA SER A 45 -4.08 11.98 -0.70
C SER A 45 -2.59 12.16 -0.55
N GLU A 46 -2.08 13.36 -0.83
CA GLU A 46 -0.66 13.68 -0.66
C GLU A 46 -0.20 13.58 0.80
N ARG A 47 -1.04 14.00 1.75
CA ARG A 47 -0.74 13.84 3.18
C ARG A 47 -0.57 12.36 3.56
N MET A 48 -1.43 11.49 3.01
CA MET A 48 -1.30 10.04 3.22
C MET A 48 -0.05 9.48 2.55
N LEU A 49 0.29 9.97 1.36
CA LEU A 49 1.50 9.57 0.64
C LEU A 49 2.76 9.91 1.45
N GLN A 50 2.83 11.12 2.01
CA GLN A 50 3.91 11.54 2.90
C GLN A 50 4.00 10.66 4.14
N ALA A 51 2.85 10.32 4.76
CA ALA A 51 2.81 9.42 5.91
C ALA A 51 3.33 8.01 5.57
N ALA A 52 3.01 7.49 4.39
CA ALA A 52 3.52 6.20 3.91
C ALA A 52 5.04 6.23 3.70
N HIS A 53 5.59 7.28 3.09
CA HIS A 53 7.03 7.43 2.97
C HIS A 53 7.72 7.57 4.32
N ALA A 54 7.16 8.35 5.25
CA ALA A 54 7.67 8.48 6.61
C ALA A 54 7.65 7.13 7.37
N ALA A 55 6.67 6.27 7.08
CA ALA A 55 6.59 4.92 7.62
C ALA A 55 7.58 3.92 6.98
N GLY A 56 8.32 4.35 5.94
CA GLY A 56 9.38 3.57 5.28
C GLY A 56 8.92 2.79 4.05
N PHE A 57 7.74 3.09 3.49
CA PHE A 57 7.30 2.46 2.24
C PHE A 57 8.13 2.98 1.06
N GLN A 58 8.74 2.06 0.32
CA GLN A 58 9.59 2.40 -0.83
C GLN A 58 8.76 2.77 -2.07
N HIS A 59 7.63 2.09 -2.24
CA HIS A 59 6.76 2.25 -3.40
C HIS A 59 5.40 2.76 -2.93
N ALA A 60 5.21 4.07 -2.91
CA ALA A 60 3.92 4.69 -2.61
C ALA A 60 3.48 5.57 -3.78
N VAL A 61 2.22 5.44 -4.19
CA VAL A 61 1.62 6.25 -5.26
C VAL A 61 0.32 6.86 -4.77
N ARG A 62 -0.02 8.05 -5.27
CA ARG A 62 -1.28 8.71 -4.93
C ARG A 62 -2.37 8.27 -5.93
N ALA A 63 -3.56 7.95 -5.42
CA ALA A 63 -4.72 7.76 -6.29
C ALA A 63 -5.18 9.09 -6.91
N ALA A 64 -5.87 9.02 -8.05
CA ALA A 64 -6.40 10.20 -8.73
C ALA A 64 -7.36 11.02 -7.84
N GLY A 65 -8.00 10.37 -6.86
CA GLY A 65 -8.81 11.03 -5.85
C GLY A 65 -9.20 10.09 -4.70
N PRO A 66 -10.03 10.58 -3.76
CA PRO A 66 -10.32 9.87 -2.52
C PRO A 66 -11.38 8.76 -2.67
N LEU A 67 -12.00 8.61 -3.85
CA LEU A 67 -13.09 7.65 -4.04
C LEU A 67 -12.56 6.20 -4.07
N PRO A 68 -13.33 5.23 -3.55
CA PRO A 68 -12.94 3.81 -3.57
C PRO A 68 -12.58 3.29 -4.97
N GLU A 69 -13.33 3.70 -5.99
CA GLU A 69 -13.08 3.32 -7.39
C GLU A 69 -11.74 3.85 -7.92
N GLN A 70 -11.33 5.05 -7.50
CA GLN A 70 -10.06 5.66 -7.90
C GLN A 70 -8.87 4.98 -7.20
N LEU A 71 -9.06 4.60 -5.93
CA LEU A 71 -8.09 3.79 -5.20
C LEU A 71 -7.92 2.41 -5.82
N ALA A 72 -9.02 1.75 -6.15
CA ALA A 72 -9.02 0.44 -6.80
C ALA A 72 -8.38 0.50 -8.20
N ALA A 73 -8.68 1.53 -8.99
CA ALA A 73 -8.06 1.72 -10.31
C ALA A 73 -6.55 1.93 -10.22
N ALA A 74 -6.09 2.76 -9.29
CA ALA A 74 -4.65 2.96 -9.03
C ALA A 74 -3.98 1.66 -8.56
N ALA A 75 -4.64 0.87 -7.71
CA ALA A 75 -4.12 -0.42 -7.30
C ALA A 75 -4.06 -1.41 -8.49
N ALA A 76 -5.12 -1.49 -9.29
CA ALA A 76 -5.21 -2.35 -10.46
C ALA A 76 -4.11 -2.07 -11.49
N ALA A 77 -3.79 -0.79 -11.71
CA ALA A 77 -2.71 -0.37 -12.61
C ALA A 77 -1.31 -0.84 -12.14
N ILE A 78 -1.13 -1.05 -10.83
CA ILE A 78 0.14 -1.54 -10.27
C ILE A 78 0.25 -3.06 -10.37
N VAL A 79 -0.81 -3.80 -10.00
CA VAL A 79 -0.80 -5.28 -10.07
C VAL A 79 -0.95 -5.81 -11.50
N THR A 80 -1.50 -5.00 -12.39
CA THR A 80 -1.67 -5.33 -13.81
C THR A 80 -0.78 -4.39 -14.62
N PRO A 81 0.54 -4.62 -14.67
CA PRO A 81 1.36 -3.88 -15.61
C PRO A 81 0.81 -4.17 -16.99
N SER A 82 0.39 -3.12 -17.71
CA SER A 82 0.03 -3.21 -19.11
C SER A 82 1.18 -3.90 -19.82
N ARG A 83 0.95 -5.12 -20.32
CA ARG A 83 1.91 -5.78 -21.19
C ARG A 83 2.15 -4.83 -22.36
N SER A 84 3.30 -4.18 -22.39
CA SER A 84 3.81 -3.58 -23.60
C SER A 84 4.09 -4.74 -24.56
N CYS A 85 3.18 -4.97 -25.51
CA CYS A 85 3.46 -5.76 -26.70
C CYS A 85 4.35 -4.97 -27.65
#